data_AF-A0A0C3D8J5-F1
#
_entry.id   AF-A0A0C3D8J5-F1
#
_cell.length_a   1.000
_cell.length_b   1.000
_cell.length_c   1.000
_cell.angle_alpha   90.00
_cell.angle_beta   90.00
_cell.angle_gamma   90.00
#
_symmetry.space_group_name_H-M   'P 1'
#
loop_
_entity.id
_entity.type
_entity.pdbx_description
1 polymer ?
#
loop_
_entity_poly.entity_id
_entity_poly.type
_entity_poly.pdbx_seq_one_letter_code
_entity_poly.pdbx_strand_id
1 'polypeptide(L)'
;MSAELVMAGPGQPVTHASHHDLESIFYVLLGICVLLDAPGKFKSDEELSRCFDKYFNTFEPSILKTITIQSDLMWLPMIVAHVSPYFQPLIPLLARLRSDLILPMYTDEKGSFRRKNLLTHEVLIDSIIDALLALSDDAW
;
A
#
# COMPACT_ATOMS: atom_id res chain seq x y z
N MET A 1 4.46 -8.11 2.46
CA MET A 1 3.96 -9.37 1.87
C MET A 1 3.20 -9.03 0.61
N SER A 2 3.51 -9.65 -0.53
CA SER A 2 2.75 -9.44 -1.78
C SER A 2 1.36 -10.07 -1.65
N ALA A 3 0.36 -9.47 -2.29
CA ALA A 3 -0.99 -9.98 -2.33
C ALA A 3 -1.03 -11.38 -2.97
N GLU A 4 -0.11 -11.67 -3.90
CA GLU A 4 0.06 -13.02 -4.47
C GLU A 4 0.44 -14.05 -3.40
N LEU A 5 1.40 -13.75 -2.51
CA LEU A 5 1.77 -14.64 -1.40
C LEU A 5 0.59 -14.91 -0.46
N VAL A 6 -0.21 -13.87 -0.21
CA VAL A 6 -1.43 -14.00 0.61
C VAL A 6 -2.48 -14.84 -0.11
N MET A 7 -2.67 -14.66 -1.41
CA MET A 7 -3.73 -15.35 -2.15
C MET A 7 -3.36 -16.78 -2.52
N ALA A 8 -2.08 -17.07 -2.77
CA ALA A 8 -1.59 -18.41 -3.03
C ALA A 8 -1.80 -19.34 -1.81
N GLY A 9 -1.68 -18.78 -0.60
CA GLY A 9 -1.87 -19.52 0.64
C GLY A 9 -0.60 -20.19 1.18
N PRO A 10 -0.65 -20.69 2.43
CA PRO A 10 0.52 -21.22 3.11
C PRO A 10 1.16 -22.40 2.35
N GLY A 11 2.49 -22.35 2.21
CA GLY A 11 3.28 -23.43 1.60
C GLY A 11 3.18 -23.53 0.07
N GLN A 12 2.45 -22.63 -0.60
CA GLN A 12 2.40 -22.59 -2.05
C GLN A 12 3.61 -21.85 -2.64
N PRO A 13 4.20 -22.35 -3.74
CA PRO A 13 5.31 -21.68 -4.40
C PRO A 13 4.83 -20.42 -5.12
N VAL A 14 5.49 -19.29 -4.85
CA VAL A 14 5.33 -18.04 -5.61
C VAL A 14 6.68 -17.69 -6.23
N THR A 15 6.68 -17.43 -7.54
CA THR A 15 7.90 -17.02 -8.24
C THR A 15 8.06 -15.51 -8.07
N HIS A 16 9.16 -15.09 -7.44
CA HIS A 16 9.44 -13.66 -7.29
C HIS A 16 9.63 -12.97 -8.65
N ALA A 17 9.24 -11.71 -8.72
CA ALA A 17 9.25 -10.89 -9.91
C ALA A 17 9.20 -9.41 -9.49
N SER A 18 9.66 -8.50 -10.37
CA SER A 18 9.80 -7.06 -10.09
C SER A 18 8.54 -6.39 -9.52
N HIS A 19 7.37 -6.82 -9.94
CA HIS A 19 6.10 -6.26 -9.49
C HIS A 19 5.81 -6.52 -8.00
N HIS A 20 6.42 -7.56 -7.42
CA HIS A 20 6.39 -7.86 -5.99
C HIS A 20 7.18 -6.82 -5.18
N ASP A 21 8.28 -6.32 -5.74
CA ASP A 21 9.09 -5.28 -5.12
C ASP A 21 8.33 -3.95 -5.10
N LEU A 22 7.72 -3.57 -6.23
CA LEU A 22 6.88 -2.37 -6.33
C LEU A 22 5.69 -2.40 -5.36
N GLU A 23 5.01 -3.54 -5.27
CA GLU A 23 3.93 -3.73 -4.30
C GLU A 23 4.43 -3.61 -2.85
N SER A 24 5.60 -4.21 -2.56
CA SER A 24 6.18 -4.14 -1.22
C SER A 24 6.57 -2.71 -0.86
N ILE A 25 7.15 -1.95 -1.79
CA ILE A 25 7.46 -0.53 -1.61
C ILE A 25 6.19 0.28 -1.32
N PHE A 26 5.11 0.05 -2.07
CA PHE A 26 3.83 0.70 -1.82
C PHE A 26 3.34 0.44 -0.38
N TYR A 27 3.33 -0.81 0.07
CA TYR A 27 2.88 -1.13 1.43
C TYR A 27 3.78 -0.55 2.51
N VAL A 28 5.10 -0.49 2.29
CA VAL A 28 6.03 0.16 3.23
C VAL A 28 5.74 1.66 3.31
N LEU A 29 5.61 2.34 2.17
CA LEU A 29 5.29 3.77 2.13
C LEU A 29 3.95 4.07 2.80
N LEU A 30 2.93 3.27 2.48
CA LEU A 30 1.60 3.39 3.08
C LEU A 30 1.65 3.13 4.59
N GLY A 31 2.38 2.09 5.00
CA GLY A 31 2.61 1.76 6.41
C GLY A 31 3.26 2.91 7.16
N ILE A 32 4.30 3.55 6.61
CA ILE A 32 4.93 4.74 7.20
C ILE A 32 3.89 5.85 7.41
N CYS A 33 3.08 6.15 6.40
CA CYS A 33 2.09 7.24 6.46
C CYS A 33 0.98 6.99 7.49
N VAL A 34 0.63 5.72 7.72
CA VAL A 34 -0.46 5.31 8.63
C VAL A 34 0.05 5.05 10.05
N LEU A 35 1.23 4.44 10.22
CA LEU A 35 1.80 4.01 11.50
C LEU A 35 2.55 5.11 12.25
N LEU A 36 3.03 6.13 11.54
CA LEU A 36 3.81 7.22 12.13
C LEU A 36 3.02 8.54 12.16
N ASP A 37 3.20 9.28 13.25
CA ASP A 37 2.82 10.69 13.35
C ASP A 37 3.80 11.61 12.65
N ALA A 38 5.09 11.27 12.71
CA ALA A 38 6.20 12.03 12.16
C ALA A 38 7.42 11.09 12.01
N PRO A 39 8.53 11.51 11.37
CA PRO A 39 9.71 10.67 11.23
C PRO A 39 10.20 10.17 12.60
N GLY A 40 10.23 8.85 12.77
CA GLY A 40 10.64 8.21 14.03
C GLY A 40 9.62 8.24 15.17
N LYS A 41 8.40 8.77 14.95
CA LYS A 41 7.35 8.83 15.98
C LYS A 41 6.16 7.93 15.61
N PHE A 42 6.04 6.79 16.27
CA PHE A 42 4.90 5.88 16.11
C PHE A 42 3.63 6.44 16.76
N LYS A 43 2.49 6.09 16.16
CA LYS A 43 1.16 6.29 16.74
C LYS A 43 0.91 5.34 17.90
N SER A 44 -0.04 5.70 18.77
CA SER A 44 -0.55 4.77 19.78
C SER A 44 -1.37 3.64 19.14
N ASP A 45 -1.46 2.49 19.82
CA ASP A 45 -2.23 1.33 19.35
C ASP A 45 -3.71 1.70 19.12
N GLU A 46 -4.24 2.68 19.86
CA GLU A 46 -5.62 3.19 19.74
C GLU A 46 -5.87 4.03 18.48
N GLU A 47 -4.83 4.66 17.93
CA GLU A 47 -4.90 5.54 16.76
C GLU A 47 -4.69 4.79 15.43
N LEU A 48 -4.16 3.57 15.51
CA LEU A 48 -3.90 2.74 14.35
C LEU A 48 -5.19 2.26 13.69
N SER A 49 -5.19 2.22 12.36
CA SER A 49 -6.27 1.58 11.62
C SER A 49 -6.32 0.10 11.96
N ARG A 50 -7.53 -0.45 12.14
CA ARG A 50 -7.73 -1.88 12.42
C ARG A 50 -7.14 -2.82 11.35
N CYS A 51 -6.89 -2.31 10.14
CA CYS A 51 -6.28 -3.06 9.04
C CYS A 51 -4.77 -2.82 8.86
N PHE A 52 -4.17 -1.94 9.69
CA PHE A 52 -2.74 -1.62 9.75
C PHE A 52 -2.27 -1.63 11.21
N ASP A 53 -2.50 -2.74 11.91
CA ASP A 53 -1.90 -2.95 13.23
C ASP A 53 -0.50 -3.59 13.11
N LYS A 54 0.20 -3.70 14.24
CA LYS A 54 1.55 -4.27 14.35
C LYS A 54 1.69 -5.73 13.86
N TYR A 55 0.59 -6.45 13.66
CA TYR A 55 0.53 -7.83 13.15
C TYR A 55 0.28 -7.89 11.64
N PHE A 56 0.67 -6.85 10.91
CA PHE A 56 0.68 -6.72 9.44
C PHE A 56 1.16 -7.96 8.63
N ASN A 57 1.73 -8.96 9.30
CA ASN A 57 2.29 -10.19 8.72
C ASN A 57 1.48 -11.46 8.99
N THR A 58 0.34 -11.43 9.68
CA THR A 58 -0.55 -12.62 9.72
C THR A 58 -1.41 -12.68 8.45
N PHE A 59 -1.84 -13.89 8.08
CA PHE A 59 -2.53 -14.17 6.82
C PHE A 59 -3.86 -13.40 6.73
N GLU A 60 -4.68 -13.45 7.77
CA GLU A 60 -6.01 -12.85 7.80
C GLU A 60 -5.97 -11.30 7.74
N PRO A 61 -5.14 -10.60 8.54
CA PRO A 61 -4.93 -9.16 8.37
C PRO A 61 -4.35 -8.78 7.01
N SER A 62 -3.51 -9.62 6.41
CA SER A 62 -2.96 -9.36 5.08
C SER A 62 -4.03 -9.41 3.98
N ILE A 63 -5.01 -10.33 4.08
CA ILE A 63 -6.19 -10.36 3.21
C ILE A 63 -7.04 -9.11 3.44
N LEU A 64 -7.40 -8.81 4.70
CA LEU A 64 -8.27 -7.69 5.03
C LEU A 64 -7.69 -6.36 4.55
N LYS A 65 -6.38 -6.18 4.71
CA LYS A 65 -5.63 -5.03 4.18
C LYS A 65 -5.78 -4.92 2.66
N THR A 66 -5.52 -6.01 1.93
CA THR A 66 -5.58 -6.02 0.46
C THR A 66 -6.98 -5.62 -0.03
N ILE A 67 -8.02 -6.21 0.56
CA ILE A 67 -9.43 -5.87 0.28
C ILE A 67 -9.72 -4.41 0.61
N THR A 68 -9.27 -3.94 1.78
CA THR A 68 -9.50 -2.56 2.24
C THR A 68 -8.88 -1.53 1.29
N ILE A 69 -7.66 -1.79 0.82
CA ILE A 69 -6.95 -0.89 -0.09
C ILE A 69 -7.53 -0.99 -1.50
N GLN A 70 -7.96 -2.16 -1.97
CA GLN A 70 -8.59 -2.27 -3.29
C GLN A 70 -9.98 -1.63 -3.33
N SER A 71 -10.71 -1.61 -2.22
CA SER A 71 -12.06 -1.05 -2.14
C SER A 71 -12.07 0.48 -2.09
N ASP A 72 -12.69 1.13 -3.07
CA ASP A 72 -12.92 2.60 -3.04
C ASP A 72 -13.77 3.03 -1.84
N LEU A 73 -14.69 2.16 -1.40
CA LEU A 73 -15.55 2.42 -0.24
C LEU A 73 -14.75 2.43 1.07
N MET A 74 -13.66 1.67 1.15
CA MET A 74 -12.89 1.52 2.37
C MET A 74 -11.59 2.33 2.38
N TRP A 75 -11.03 2.66 1.21
CA TRP A 75 -9.79 3.41 1.07
C TRP A 75 -9.77 4.70 1.90
N LEU A 76 -10.78 5.55 1.73
CA LEU A 76 -10.83 6.82 2.43
C LEU A 76 -11.02 6.68 3.95
N PRO A 77 -12.09 6.00 4.45
CA PRO A 77 -12.36 5.94 5.89
C PRO A 77 -11.38 5.06 6.67
N MET A 78 -10.81 4.01 6.05
CA MET A 78 -9.97 3.05 6.77
C MET A 78 -8.47 3.30 6.62
N ILE A 79 -8.06 4.02 5.56
CA ILE A 79 -6.64 4.26 5.26
C ILE A 79 -6.31 5.75 5.30
N VAL A 80 -6.92 6.54 4.41
CA VAL A 80 -6.58 7.97 4.26
C VAL A 80 -6.85 8.76 5.54
N ALA A 81 -7.97 8.46 6.22
CA ALA A 81 -8.31 9.08 7.51
C ALA A 81 -7.27 8.83 8.62
N HIS A 82 -6.45 7.78 8.48
CA HIS A 82 -5.39 7.44 9.43
C HIS A 82 -4.01 7.94 8.97
N VAL A 83 -3.89 8.69 7.88
CA VAL A 83 -2.63 9.33 7.51
C VAL A 83 -2.39 10.53 8.44
N SER A 84 -1.21 10.59 9.08
CA SER A 84 -0.86 11.73 9.94
C SER A 84 -0.85 13.06 9.17
N PRO A 85 -1.19 14.19 9.81
CA PRO A 85 -0.98 15.53 9.23
C PRO A 85 0.40 15.73 8.59
N TYR A 86 1.46 15.19 9.20
CA TYR A 86 2.83 15.30 8.65
C TYR A 86 2.97 14.65 7.26
N PHE A 87 2.27 13.53 7.02
CA PHE A 87 2.35 12.78 5.76
C PHE A 87 1.18 13.07 4.81
N GLN A 88 0.26 13.98 5.17
CA GLN A 88 -0.87 14.34 4.29
C GLN A 88 -0.47 14.76 2.87
N PRO A 89 0.63 15.50 2.65
CA PRO A 89 1.06 15.86 1.30
C PRO A 89 1.34 14.65 0.38
N LEU A 90 1.56 13.44 0.94
CA LEU A 90 1.78 12.22 0.17
C LEU A 90 0.49 11.50 -0.24
N ILE A 91 -0.69 11.91 0.23
CA ILE A 91 -1.98 11.27 -0.12
C ILE A 91 -2.20 11.17 -1.64
N PRO A 92 -1.92 12.22 -2.45
CA PRO A 92 -2.04 12.11 -3.91
C PRO A 92 -1.12 11.04 -4.53
N LEU A 93 0.11 10.92 -4.04
CA LEU A 93 1.05 9.86 -4.45
C LEU A 93 0.48 8.48 -4.11
N LEU A 94 0.02 8.29 -2.88
CA LEU A 94 -0.57 7.03 -2.43
C LEU A 94 -1.78 6.64 -3.28
N ALA A 95 -2.64 7.60 -3.64
CA ALA A 95 -3.80 7.35 -4.51
C ALA A 95 -3.38 6.95 -5.94
N ARG A 96 -2.37 7.61 -6.52
CA ARG A 96 -1.81 7.25 -7.82
C ARG A 96 -1.21 5.85 -7.79
N LEU A 97 -0.33 5.56 -6.83
CA LEU A 97 0.29 4.24 -6.69
C LEU A 97 -0.75 3.14 -6.42
N ARG A 98 -1.80 3.42 -5.64
CA ARG A 98 -2.93 2.50 -5.45
C ARG A 98 -3.61 2.17 -6.78
N SER A 99 -3.93 3.19 -7.58
CA SER A 99 -4.56 3.03 -8.90
C SER A 99 -3.70 2.19 -9.84
N ASP A 100 -2.39 2.42 -9.80
CA ASP A 100 -1.44 1.89 -10.78
C ASP A 100 -0.91 0.50 -10.39
N LEU A 101 -0.66 0.26 -9.11
CA LEU A 101 -0.09 -0.99 -8.60
C LEU A 101 -1.14 -1.95 -8.06
N ILE A 102 -2.15 -1.44 -7.34
CA ILE A 102 -3.01 -2.25 -6.47
C ILE A 102 -4.34 -2.62 -7.10
N LEU A 103 -5.05 -1.64 -7.68
CA LEU A 103 -6.34 -1.88 -8.35
C LEU A 103 -6.27 -2.85 -9.54
N PRO A 104 -5.17 -2.92 -10.32
CA PRO A 104 -5.08 -3.86 -11.43
C PRO A 104 -4.88 -5.32 -10.98
N MET A 105 -4.69 -5.58 -9.69
CA MET A 105 -4.57 -6.93 -9.13
C MET A 105 -5.95 -7.56 -8.93
N TYR A 106 -6.13 -8.80 -9.40
CA TYR A 106 -7.36 -9.55 -9.21
C TYR A 106 -7.10 -11.06 -9.22
N THR A 107 -8.05 -11.81 -8.71
CA THR A 107 -8.06 -13.28 -8.82
C THR A 107 -8.97 -13.66 -9.97
N ASP A 108 -8.49 -14.51 -10.88
CA ASP A 108 -9.34 -15.06 -11.93
C ASP A 108 -10.29 -16.14 -11.39
N GLU A 109 -11.21 -16.61 -12.25
CA GLU A 109 -12.20 -17.64 -11.89
C GLU A 109 -11.57 -18.96 -11.42
N LYS A 110 -10.28 -19.18 -11.70
CA LYS A 110 -9.53 -20.37 -11.30
C LYS A 110 -8.77 -20.18 -9.99
N GLY A 111 -8.97 -19.04 -9.30
CA GLY A 111 -8.23 -18.72 -8.09
C GLY A 111 -6.80 -18.25 -8.36
N SER A 112 -6.39 -18.04 -9.62
CA SER A 112 -5.04 -17.61 -9.95
C SER A 112 -4.92 -16.10 -9.84
N PHE A 113 -3.85 -15.64 -9.21
CA PHE A 113 -3.52 -14.23 -9.16
C PHE A 113 -3.17 -13.69 -10.55
N ARG A 114 -3.75 -12.53 -10.90
CA ARG A 114 -3.54 -11.83 -12.16
C ARG A 114 -3.35 -10.35 -11.93
N ARG A 115 -2.63 -9.71 -12.84
CA ARG A 115 -2.49 -8.25 -12.90
C ARG A 115 -2.63 -7.77 -14.34
N LYS A 116 -3.39 -6.70 -14.56
CA LYS A 116 -3.64 -6.16 -15.93
C LYS A 116 -2.49 -5.32 -16.50
N ASN A 117 -1.68 -4.66 -15.65
CA ASN A 117 -0.64 -3.72 -16.09
C ASN A 117 0.76 -4.13 -15.57
N LEU A 118 1.77 -4.01 -16.44
CA LEU A 118 3.18 -4.06 -16.07
C LEU A 118 3.65 -2.64 -15.70
N LEU A 119 3.47 -2.26 -14.44
CA LEU A 119 4.17 -1.08 -13.94
C LEU A 119 5.67 -1.37 -13.85
N THR A 120 6.48 -0.41 -14.27
CA THR A 120 7.94 -0.47 -14.17
C THR A 120 8.42 0.34 -12.96
N HIS A 121 9.66 0.11 -12.55
CA HIS A 121 10.33 0.94 -11.55
C HIS A 121 10.42 2.41 -11.99
N GLU A 122 10.52 2.68 -13.29
CA GLU A 122 10.53 4.03 -13.86
C GLU A 122 9.25 4.80 -13.52
N VAL A 123 8.07 4.19 -13.75
CA VAL A 123 6.79 4.84 -13.41
C VAL A 123 6.68 5.14 -11.91
N LEU A 124 7.19 4.26 -11.05
CA LEU A 124 7.24 4.50 -9.61
C LEU A 124 8.14 5.70 -9.28
N ILE A 125 9.36 5.75 -9.86
CA ILE A 125 10.32 6.82 -9.64
C ILE A 125 9.73 8.16 -10.10
N ASP A 126 9.17 8.21 -11.32
CA ASP A 126 8.54 9.41 -11.86
C ASP A 126 7.39 9.89 -10.97
N SER A 127 6.56 8.95 -10.49
CA SER A 127 5.45 9.29 -9.58
C SER A 127 5.96 9.90 -8.26
N ILE A 128 7.06 9.38 -7.71
CA ILE A 128 7.67 9.93 -6.49
C ILE A 128 8.26 11.31 -6.77
N ILE A 129 8.98 11.48 -7.87
CA ILE A 129 9.56 12.78 -8.26
C ILE A 129 8.46 13.82 -8.43
N ASP A 130 7.41 13.51 -9.19
CA ASP A 130 6.26 14.39 -9.39
C ASP A 130 5.63 14.80 -8.05
N ALA A 131 5.48 13.85 -7.12
CA ALA A 131 4.92 14.12 -5.81
C ALA A 131 5.82 15.04 -4.98
N LEU A 132 7.14 14.82 -4.99
CA LEU A 132 8.10 15.65 -4.26
C LEU A 132 8.19 17.07 -4.85
N LEU A 133 8.11 17.21 -6.18
CA LEU A 133 8.10 18.51 -6.85
C LEU A 133 6.80 19.31 -6.61
N ALA A 134 5.71 18.62 -6.26
CA ALA A 134 4.44 19.24 -5.92
C ALA A 134 4.36 19.70 -4.45
N LEU A 135 5.35 19.35 -3.61
CA LEU A 135 5.42 19.81 -2.23
C LEU A 135 5.78 21.30 -2.19
N SER A 136 5.21 22.02 -1.24
CA SER A 136 5.54 23.41 -0.98
C SER A 136 6.89 23.55 -0.27
N ASP A 137 7.50 24.73 -0.36
CA ASP A 137 8.84 24.98 0.21
C ASP A 137 8.92 24.76 1.73
N ASP A 138 7.79 24.90 2.44
CA ASP A 138 7.65 24.65 3.88
C ASP A 138 7.52 23.17 4.27
N ALA A 139 7.49 22.27 3.29
CA ALA A 139 7.48 20.82 3.52
C ALA A 139 8.88 20.22 3.80
N TRP A 140 9.96 21.00 3.60
CA TRP A 140 11.36 20.63 3.80
C TRP A 140 11.92 21.16 5.13
#